data_AF-A0A9D4QKF4-F1
#
_entry.id   AF-A0A9D4QKF4-F1
#
_cell.length_a   1.000
_cell.length_b   1.000
_cell.length_c   1.000
_cell.angle_alpha   90.00
_cell.angle_beta   90.00
_cell.angle_gamma   90.00
#
_symmetry.space_group_name_H-M   'P 1'
#
loop_
_entity.id
_entity.type
_entity.pdbx_description
1 polymer ?
#
loop_
_entity_poly.entity_id
_entity_poly.type
_entity_poly.pdbx_seq_one_letter_code
_entity_poly.pdbx_strand_id
1 'polypeptide(L)'
;MLQKCSPPGILRAGFVPNVRRGLLASLRNLPIVRDYVHEQMDKIAVDVERSLNKCYAHCNFILELPDKGWTPETILERMAENDSLSHVEWKKGVVSGAIYTEHDPKLEGLMVSVYERHLRSNPLHSDVFVGVRKMESEVIRWCCNLFHGGPDSCGSKLTDRTVKMTLGTPQGSVISPMLS
;
A
#
# COMPACT_ATOMS: atom_id res chain seq x y z
N MET A 1 39.89 -16.71 36.39
CA MET A 1 38.73 -17.56 36.73
C MET A 1 37.56 -17.13 35.84
N LEU A 2 37.35 -17.84 34.73
CA LEU A 2 36.27 -17.59 33.78
C LEU A 2 35.14 -18.58 34.08
N GLN A 3 34.08 -18.11 34.73
CA GLN A 3 32.91 -18.93 35.02
C GLN A 3 31.93 -18.80 33.85
N LYS A 4 31.76 -19.92 33.13
CA LYS A 4 30.79 -20.12 32.05
C LYS A 4 29.37 -20.04 32.63
N CYS A 5 28.56 -19.09 32.16
CA CYS A 5 27.10 -19.16 32.28
C CYS A 5 26.52 -19.70 30.97
N SER A 6 25.94 -20.90 31.06
CA SER A 6 25.19 -21.55 29.99
C SER A 6 23.84 -20.85 29.80
N PRO A 7 23.38 -20.54 28.58
CA PRO A 7 22.05 -20.00 28.36
C PRO A 7 20.97 -21.11 28.53
N PRO A 8 19.82 -20.79 29.14
CA PRO A 8 18.72 -21.73 29.32
C PRO A 8 18.02 -22.02 27.98
N GLY A 9 17.51 -23.25 27.87
CA GLY A 9 17.00 -23.86 26.65
C GLY A 9 15.95 -23.02 25.92
N ILE A 10 16.31 -22.61 24.71
CA ILE A 10 15.35 -22.15 23.70
C ILE A 10 14.66 -23.40 23.15
N LEU A 11 13.46 -23.68 23.66
CA LEU A 11 12.47 -24.50 22.95
C LEU A 11 12.12 -23.75 21.65
N ARG A 12 12.93 -23.94 20.61
CA ARG A 12 12.56 -23.59 19.23
C ARG A 12 11.40 -24.51 18.85
N ALA A 13 10.17 -24.01 19.02
CA ALA A 13 9.01 -24.57 18.34
C ALA A 13 9.37 -24.70 16.85
N GLY A 14 9.31 -25.92 16.35
CA GLY A 14 9.99 -26.34 15.13
C GLY A 14 9.65 -25.51 13.91
N PHE A 15 10.66 -24.85 13.32
CA PHE A 15 10.68 -24.66 11.89
C PHE A 15 10.95 -26.03 11.28
N VAL A 16 9.89 -26.80 10.99
CA VAL A 16 10.01 -27.92 10.06
C VAL A 16 10.30 -27.26 8.71
N PRO A 17 11.53 -27.35 8.15
CA PRO A 17 11.74 -26.92 6.79
C PRO A 17 10.87 -27.86 5.98
N ASN A 18 9.84 -27.32 5.34
CA ASN A 18 8.99 -28.09 4.46
C ASN A 18 9.93 -28.62 3.36
N VAL A 19 10.41 -29.87 3.47
CA VAL A 19 11.48 -30.43 2.63
C VAL A 19 11.12 -30.30 1.14
N ARG A 20 9.81 -30.31 0.86
CA ARG A 20 9.22 -30.02 -0.45
C ARG A 20 9.55 -28.61 -0.95
N ARG A 21 9.52 -27.57 -0.12
CA ARG A 21 9.93 -26.20 -0.48
C ARG A 21 11.43 -26.06 -0.67
N GLY A 22 12.24 -26.76 0.14
CA GLY A 22 13.71 -26.76 -0.01
C GLY A 22 14.16 -27.42 -1.32
N LEU A 23 13.58 -28.57 -1.65
CA LEU A 23 13.84 -29.27 -2.92
C LEU A 23 13.39 -28.43 -4.12
N LEU A 24 12.18 -27.85 -4.08
CA LEU A 24 11.67 -26.98 -5.14
C LEU A 24 12.51 -25.69 -5.29
N ALA A 25 12.99 -25.11 -4.19
CA ALA A 25 13.87 -23.95 -4.23
C ALA A 25 15.23 -24.29 -4.86
N SER A 26 15.80 -25.46 -4.53
CA SER A 26 17.06 -25.92 -5.11
C SER A 26 16.94 -26.27 -6.60
N LEU A 27 15.82 -26.88 -7.01
CA LEU A 27 15.52 -27.18 -8.41
C LEU A 27 15.27 -25.92 -9.25
N ARG A 28 14.64 -24.90 -8.67
CA ARG A 28 14.44 -23.60 -9.32
C ARG A 28 15.74 -22.82 -9.50
N ASN A 29 16.75 -23.08 -8.67
CA ASN A 29 18.07 -22.45 -8.75
C ASN A 29 18.99 -23.11 -9.80
N LEU A 30 18.57 -24.20 -10.46
CA LEU A 30 19.29 -24.74 -11.61
C LEU A 30 19.28 -23.70 -12.75
N PRO A 31 20.42 -23.44 -13.40
CA PRO A 31 20.54 -22.38 -14.40
C PRO A 31 19.52 -22.53 -15.52
N ILE A 32 19.27 -23.77 -15.99
CA ILE A 32 18.29 -24.06 -17.05
C ILE A 32 16.86 -23.67 -16.63
N VAL A 33 16.45 -23.99 -15.41
CA VAL A 33 15.11 -23.67 -14.90
C VAL A 33 14.98 -22.18 -14.64
N ARG A 34 16.03 -21.57 -14.10
CA ARG A 34 16.09 -20.12 -13.85
C ARG A 34 16.00 -19.33 -15.16
N ASP A 35 16.75 -19.72 -16.17
CA ASP A 35 16.79 -19.03 -17.46
C ASP A 35 15.44 -19.20 -18.21
N TYR A 36 14.81 -20.37 -18.12
CA TYR A 36 13.45 -20.58 -18.63
C TYR A 36 12.41 -19.70 -17.91
N VAL A 37 12.50 -19.57 -16.57
CA VAL A 37 11.61 -18.69 -15.80
C VAL A 37 11.83 -17.22 -16.16
N HIS A 38 13.08 -16.78 -16.32
CA HIS A 38 13.38 -15.42 -16.77
C HIS A 38 12.80 -15.14 -18.15
N GLU A 39 12.95 -16.07 -19.10
CA GLU A 39 12.37 -15.92 -20.44
C GLU A 39 10.84 -15.76 -20.40
N GLN A 40 10.15 -16.51 -19.53
CA GLN A 40 8.70 -16.36 -19.35
C GLN A 40 8.34 -15.02 -18.67
N MET A 41 9.15 -14.56 -17.72
CA MET A 41 8.97 -13.25 -17.09
C MET A 41 9.15 -12.12 -18.10
N ASP A 42 10.14 -12.22 -18.99
CA ASP A 42 10.40 -11.22 -20.04
C ASP A 42 9.25 -11.17 -21.04
N LYS A 43 8.70 -12.33 -21.45
CA LYS A 43 7.50 -12.39 -22.31
C LYS A 43 6.31 -11.70 -21.65
N ILE A 44 6.07 -11.98 -20.36
CA ILE A 44 4.99 -11.34 -19.61
C ILE A 44 5.25 -9.83 -19.50
N ALA A 45 6.48 -9.40 -19.26
CA ALA A 45 6.84 -7.98 -19.19
C ALA A 45 6.51 -7.26 -20.50
N VAL A 46 6.87 -7.85 -21.65
CA VAL A 46 6.56 -7.31 -22.98
C VAL A 46 5.05 -7.30 -23.24
N ASP A 47 4.32 -8.34 -22.84
CA ASP A 47 2.86 -8.38 -23.02
C ASP A 47 2.14 -7.38 -22.12
N VAL A 48 2.62 -7.16 -20.90
CA VAL A 48 2.12 -6.10 -20.00
C VAL A 48 2.41 -4.73 -20.61
N GLU A 49 3.65 -4.47 -21.03
CA GLU A 49 4.03 -3.21 -21.68
C GLU A 49 3.16 -2.94 -22.90
N ARG A 50 2.98 -3.94 -23.77
CA ARG A 50 2.12 -3.83 -24.96
C ARG A 50 0.68 -3.56 -24.58
N SER A 51 0.16 -4.21 -23.55
CA SER A 51 -1.22 -4.02 -23.09
C SER A 51 -1.45 -2.62 -22.50
N LEU A 52 -0.48 -2.11 -21.74
CA LEU A 52 -0.53 -0.75 -21.19
C LEU A 52 -0.37 0.31 -22.30
N ASN A 53 0.60 0.13 -23.20
CA ASN A 53 0.87 1.08 -24.29
C ASN A 53 -0.29 1.18 -25.28
N LYS A 54 -1.08 0.11 -25.47
CA LYS A 54 -2.32 0.18 -26.27
C LYS A 54 -3.31 1.21 -25.74
N CYS A 55 -3.43 1.36 -24.42
CA CYS A 55 -4.33 2.35 -23.80
C CYS A 55 -3.88 3.79 -24.06
N TYR A 56 -2.60 4.00 -24.36
CA TYR A 56 -2.00 5.32 -24.57
C TYR A 56 -1.62 5.60 -26.03
N ALA A 57 -1.92 4.70 -26.97
CA ALA A 57 -1.46 4.78 -28.36
C ALA A 57 -1.88 6.08 -29.09
N HIS A 58 -2.93 6.75 -28.62
CA HIS A 58 -3.44 8.01 -29.17
C HIS A 58 -3.30 9.20 -28.19
N CYS A 59 -2.51 9.05 -27.13
CA CYS A 59 -2.34 10.08 -26.10
C CYS A 59 -1.09 10.92 -26.34
N ASN A 60 -1.24 12.24 -26.23
CA ASN A 60 -0.11 13.16 -26.18
C ASN A 60 0.36 13.30 -24.74
N PHE A 61 1.59 12.89 -24.46
CA PHE A 61 2.22 13.09 -23.16
C PHE A 61 2.82 14.49 -23.07
N ILE A 62 2.61 15.15 -21.94
CA ILE A 62 3.21 16.44 -21.63
C ILE A 62 4.52 16.15 -20.91
N LEU A 63 5.63 16.39 -21.58
CA LEU A 63 6.98 16.08 -21.08
C LEU A 63 7.67 17.29 -20.42
N GLU A 64 7.15 18.48 -20.68
CA GLU A 64 7.68 19.75 -20.19
C GLU A 64 6.56 20.59 -19.58
N LEU A 65 6.92 21.45 -18.63
CA LEU A 65 5.98 22.37 -18.03
C LEU A 65 5.55 23.40 -19.08
N PRO A 66 4.23 23.66 -19.27
CA PRO A 66 3.78 24.66 -20.24
C PRO A 66 4.34 26.06 -19.96
N ASP A 67 4.80 26.76 -21.00
CA ASP A 67 5.35 28.12 -20.90
C ASP A 67 4.36 29.15 -20.32
N LYS A 68 3.07 28.91 -20.54
CA LYS A 68 1.98 29.74 -20.01
C LYS A 68 1.13 28.90 -19.07
N GLY A 69 0.85 29.47 -17.89
CA GLY A 69 -0.09 28.87 -16.94
C GLY A 69 -1.45 28.66 -17.58
N TRP A 70 -2.00 27.46 -17.41
CA TRP A 70 -3.33 27.11 -17.89
C TRP A 70 -4.41 27.71 -17.01
N THR A 71 -5.58 27.96 -17.59
CA THR A 71 -6.76 28.34 -16.82
C THR A 71 -7.36 27.11 -16.14
N PRO A 72 -8.11 27.27 -15.03
CA PRO A 72 -8.78 26.16 -14.37
C PRO A 72 -9.66 25.33 -15.31
N GLU A 73 -10.32 25.97 -16.28
CA GLU A 73 -11.20 25.31 -17.24
C GLU A 73 -10.41 24.36 -18.15
N THR A 74 -9.26 24.80 -18.67
CA THR A 74 -8.37 23.96 -19.48
C THR A 74 -7.83 22.77 -18.68
N ILE A 75 -7.52 22.97 -17.39
CA ILE A 75 -7.06 21.88 -16.52
C ILE A 75 -8.17 20.83 -16.35
N LEU A 76 -9.40 21.26 -16.07
CA LEU A 76 -10.55 20.37 -15.90
C LEU A 76 -10.91 19.63 -17.20
N GLU A 77 -10.86 20.30 -18.34
CA GLU A 77 -11.05 19.68 -19.65
C GLU A 77 -10.01 18.57 -19.90
N ARG A 78 -8.74 18.86 -19.62
CA ARG A 78 -7.66 17.88 -19.76
C ARG A 78 -7.79 16.71 -18.80
N MET A 79 -8.28 16.95 -17.58
CA MET A 79 -8.62 15.87 -16.64
C MET A 79 -9.74 14.98 -17.20
N ALA A 80 -10.80 15.57 -17.77
CA ALA A 80 -11.89 14.82 -18.38
C ALA A 80 -11.42 13.99 -19.60
N GLU A 81 -10.51 14.52 -20.42
CA GLU A 81 -9.87 13.76 -21.50
C GLU A 81 -9.10 12.55 -20.95
N ASN A 82 -8.33 12.71 -19.87
CA ASN A 82 -7.59 11.61 -19.26
C ASN A 82 -8.53 10.56 -18.65
N ASP A 83 -9.63 10.99 -18.03
CA ASP A 83 -10.64 10.09 -17.47
C ASP A 83 -11.30 9.24 -18.57
N SER A 84 -11.46 9.79 -19.78
CA SER A 84 -12.02 9.07 -20.94
C SER A 84 -11.16 7.91 -21.44
N LEU A 85 -9.87 7.87 -21.05
CA LEU A 85 -8.98 6.73 -21.35
C LEU A 85 -9.33 5.49 -20.53
N SER A 86 -10.08 5.65 -19.43
CA SER A 86 -10.51 4.53 -18.60
C SER A 86 -11.72 3.83 -19.25
N HIS A 87 -11.47 2.70 -19.92
CA HIS A 87 -12.52 1.91 -20.57
C HIS A 87 -13.35 1.03 -19.60
N VAL A 88 -13.11 1.16 -18.30
CA VAL A 88 -13.68 0.26 -17.29
C VAL A 88 -14.76 0.97 -16.51
N GLU A 89 -16.01 0.55 -16.69
CA GLU A 89 -17.15 1.03 -15.93
C GLU A 89 -17.17 0.44 -14.51
N TRP A 90 -16.27 0.92 -13.65
CA TRP A 90 -16.12 0.41 -12.29
C TRP A 90 -17.40 0.53 -11.45
N LYS A 91 -18.26 1.51 -11.75
CA LYS A 91 -19.56 1.70 -11.09
C LYS A 91 -20.52 0.52 -11.28
N LYS A 92 -20.30 -0.34 -12.28
CA LYS A 92 -21.05 -1.59 -12.50
C LYS A 92 -20.53 -2.77 -11.65
N GLY A 93 -19.54 -2.55 -10.79
CA GLY A 93 -18.98 -3.58 -9.90
C GLY A 93 -18.12 -4.63 -10.59
N VAL A 94 -17.68 -4.37 -11.83
CA VAL A 94 -16.94 -5.33 -12.67
C VAL A 94 -15.44 -5.38 -12.37
N VAL A 95 -14.96 -4.61 -11.40
CA VAL A 95 -13.53 -4.48 -11.08
C VAL A 95 -13.22 -5.12 -9.73
N SER A 96 -12.50 -6.23 -9.77
CA SER A 96 -12.08 -6.94 -8.55
C SER A 96 -10.96 -6.17 -7.84
N GLY A 97 -11.18 -5.83 -6.57
CA GLY A 97 -10.14 -5.38 -5.65
C GLY A 97 -9.57 -3.98 -5.87
N ALA A 98 -10.08 -3.20 -6.83
CA ALA A 98 -9.62 -1.83 -7.10
C ALA A 98 -10.38 -0.77 -6.30
N ILE A 99 -11.69 -0.94 -6.11
CA ILE A 99 -12.57 -0.02 -5.39
C ILE A 99 -13.33 -0.82 -4.34
N TYR A 100 -13.21 -0.39 -3.08
CA TYR A 100 -13.69 -1.15 -1.93
C TYR A 100 -15.09 -0.74 -1.45
N THR A 101 -15.57 0.42 -1.89
CA THR A 101 -16.88 0.97 -1.50
C THR A 101 -17.80 1.02 -2.70
N GLU A 102 -19.09 0.83 -2.47
CA GLU A 102 -20.11 1.08 -3.49
C GLU A 102 -20.17 2.57 -3.83
N HIS A 103 -20.72 2.88 -5.00
CA HIS A 103 -20.94 4.26 -5.43
C HIS A 103 -22.11 4.86 -4.62
N ASP A 104 -21.80 5.50 -3.49
CA ASP A 104 -22.75 6.23 -2.64
C ASP A 104 -22.46 7.75 -2.70
N PRO A 105 -23.28 8.54 -3.41
CA PRO A 105 -23.11 9.99 -3.53
C PRO A 105 -23.09 10.72 -2.18
N LYS A 106 -23.80 10.20 -1.17
CA LYS A 106 -23.83 10.81 0.17
C LYS A 106 -22.50 10.64 0.88
N LEU A 107 -21.92 9.44 0.80
CA LEU A 107 -20.60 9.15 1.35
C LEU A 107 -19.51 9.93 0.61
N GLU A 108 -19.56 9.94 -0.72
CA GLU A 108 -18.60 10.68 -1.55
C GLU A 108 -18.64 12.19 -1.24
N GLY A 109 -19.83 12.78 -1.12
CA GLY A 109 -19.99 14.19 -0.74
C GLY A 109 -19.45 14.51 0.65
N LEU A 110 -19.63 13.59 1.61
CA LEU A 110 -19.02 13.73 2.94
C LEU A 110 -17.50 13.69 2.86
N MET A 111 -16.92 12.77 2.10
CA MET A 111 -15.47 12.62 1.95
C MET A 111 -14.84 13.87 1.31
N VAL A 112 -15.46 14.42 0.25
CA VAL A 112 -15.02 15.68 -0.37
C VAL A 112 -15.05 16.83 0.63
N SER A 113 -16.15 16.95 1.39
CA SER A 113 -16.30 18.01 2.40
C SER A 113 -15.23 17.92 3.51
N VAL A 114 -14.86 16.71 3.93
CA VAL A 114 -13.79 16.49 4.91
C VAL A 114 -12.43 16.85 4.31
N TYR A 115 -12.17 16.46 3.07
CA TYR A 115 -10.92 16.77 2.37
C TYR A 115 -10.74 18.28 2.20
N GLU A 116 -11.78 18.99 1.77
CA GLU A 116 -11.77 20.45 1.63
C GLU A 116 -11.40 21.15 2.95
N ARG A 117 -12.01 20.72 4.07
CA ARG A 117 -11.72 21.27 5.41
C ARG A 117 -10.28 21.03 5.87
N HIS A 118 -9.64 19.97 5.39
CA HIS A 118 -8.30 19.55 5.82
C HIS A 118 -7.23 19.67 4.72
N LEU A 119 -7.51 20.35 3.62
CA LEU A 119 -6.62 20.49 2.45
C LEU A 119 -5.23 21.06 2.81
N ARG A 120 -5.18 21.96 3.80
CA ARG A 120 -3.93 22.60 4.26
C ARG A 120 -3.32 21.94 5.49
N SER A 121 -3.91 20.86 5.99
CA SER A 121 -3.37 20.15 7.15
C SER A 121 -2.10 19.40 6.78
N ASN A 122 -1.09 19.48 7.65
CA ASN A 122 0.17 18.76 7.50
C ASN A 122 0.53 18.08 8.83
N PRO A 123 0.41 16.75 8.94
CA PRO A 123 0.70 16.01 10.17
C PRO A 123 2.11 16.20 10.75
N LEU A 124 3.08 16.69 9.96
CA LEU A 124 4.42 17.02 10.43
C LEU A 124 4.39 18.12 11.52
N HIS A 125 3.43 19.05 11.43
CA HIS A 125 3.27 20.16 12.37
C HIS A 125 2.16 19.85 13.37
N SER A 126 2.44 18.88 14.23
CA SER A 126 1.47 18.33 15.20
C SER A 126 1.07 19.32 16.31
N ASP A 127 1.84 20.38 16.47
CA ASP A 127 1.61 21.55 17.33
C ASP A 127 0.59 22.53 16.72
N VAL A 128 0.60 22.68 15.40
CA VAL A 128 -0.34 23.55 14.66
C VAL A 128 -1.66 22.81 14.41
N PHE A 129 -1.61 21.55 13.99
CA PHE A 129 -2.78 20.76 13.59
C PHE A 129 -3.24 19.78 14.67
N VAL A 130 -3.42 20.27 15.90
CA VAL A 130 -3.79 19.44 17.07
C VAL A 130 -5.09 18.67 16.86
N GLY A 131 -6.08 19.25 16.15
CA GLY A 131 -7.34 18.57 15.84
C GLY A 131 -7.16 17.33 14.94
N VAL A 132 -6.30 17.43 13.92
CA VAL A 132 -5.98 16.30 13.04
C VAL A 132 -5.20 15.23 13.80
N ARG A 133 -4.24 15.63 14.64
CA ARG A 133 -3.52 14.72 15.54
C ARG A 133 -4.46 13.96 16.48
N LYS A 134 -5.47 14.63 17.03
CA LYS A 134 -6.49 13.98 17.86
C LYS A 134 -7.28 12.95 17.05
N MET A 135 -7.83 13.32 15.90
CA MET A 135 -8.56 12.39 15.03
C MET A 135 -7.69 11.19 14.60
N GLU A 136 -6.40 11.41 14.39
CA GLU A 136 -5.45 10.35 14.09
C GLU A 136 -5.34 9.35 15.25
N SER A 137 -5.14 9.84 16.47
CA SER A 137 -5.03 9.02 17.68
C SER A 137 -6.30 8.23 17.98
N GLU A 138 -7.48 8.80 17.74
CA GLU A 138 -8.77 8.14 17.95
C GLU A 138 -8.95 6.95 17.00
N VAL A 139 -8.61 7.12 15.72
CA VAL A 139 -8.66 6.03 14.73
C VAL A 139 -7.68 4.91 15.08
N ILE A 140 -6.45 5.24 15.50
CA ILE A 140 -5.47 4.22 15.96
C ILE A 140 -6.05 3.43 17.13
N ARG A 141 -6.65 4.11 18.11
CA ARG A 141 -7.27 3.43 19.26
C ARG A 141 -8.46 2.56 18.87
N TRP A 142 -9.32 3.01 17.94
CA TRP A 142 -10.41 2.18 17.41
C TRP A 142 -9.88 0.92 16.73
N CYS A 143 -8.83 1.02 15.92
CA CYS A 143 -8.18 -0.15 15.33
C CYS A 143 -7.57 -1.07 16.41
N CYS A 144 -6.92 -0.51 17.43
CA CYS A 144 -6.38 -1.27 18.55
C CYS A 144 -7.45 -2.10 19.27
N ASN A 145 -8.61 -1.47 19.50
CA ASN A 145 -9.74 -2.13 20.16
C ASN A 145 -10.38 -3.19 19.24
N LEU A 146 -10.49 -2.92 17.93
CA LEU A 146 -11.05 -3.85 16.95
C LEU A 146 -10.30 -5.18 16.89
N PHE A 147 -8.99 -5.16 17.11
CA PHE A 147 -8.14 -6.36 17.14
C PHE A 147 -7.79 -6.80 18.58
N HIS A 148 -8.51 -6.33 19.59
CA HIS A 148 -8.37 -6.75 21.00
C HIS A 148 -6.97 -6.54 21.60
N GLY A 149 -6.34 -5.41 21.29
CA GLY A 149 -4.97 -5.11 21.69
C GLY A 149 -4.71 -4.81 23.17
N GLY A 150 -5.76 -4.56 23.97
CA GLY A 150 -5.60 -4.13 25.36
C GLY A 150 -5.15 -2.66 25.53
N PRO A 151 -4.98 -2.17 26.76
CA PRO A 151 -4.64 -0.77 27.03
C PRO A 151 -3.25 -0.37 26.50
N ASP A 152 -2.26 -1.26 26.64
CA ASP A 152 -0.85 -1.02 26.28
C ASP A 152 -0.57 -1.07 24.78
N SER A 153 -1.60 -1.37 23.99
CA SER A 153 -1.51 -1.31 22.54
C SER A 153 -1.24 0.09 22.01
N CYS A 154 -0.34 0.16 21.03
CA CYS A 154 -0.01 1.37 20.30
C CYS A 154 0.12 1.06 18.80
N GLY A 155 0.04 2.13 17.99
CA GLY A 155 0.19 2.05 16.55
C GLY A 155 0.46 3.43 15.94
N SER A 156 0.73 3.46 14.64
CA SER A 156 0.89 4.68 13.85
C SER A 156 0.12 4.53 12.54
N LYS A 157 -0.40 5.63 12.00
CA LYS A 157 -0.93 5.58 10.63
C LYS A 157 0.23 5.54 9.64
N LEU A 158 0.03 4.76 8.59
CA LEU A 158 0.94 4.62 7.45
C LEU A 158 0.12 4.87 6.19
N THR A 159 0.78 5.36 5.14
CA THR A 159 0.14 5.65 3.85
C THR A 159 -0.36 4.40 3.17
N ASP A 160 0.42 3.31 3.24
CA ASP A 160 0.09 2.07 2.58
C ASP A 160 0.64 0.82 3.31
N ARG A 161 0.25 -0.34 2.80
CA ARG A 161 0.72 -1.64 3.29
C ARG A 161 2.20 -1.89 2.96
N THR A 162 2.71 -1.39 1.85
CA THR A 162 4.08 -1.67 1.41
C THR A 162 5.09 -1.07 2.38
N VAL A 163 4.86 0.18 2.80
CA VAL A 163 5.67 0.85 3.82
C VAL A 163 5.67 0.04 5.12
N LYS A 164 4.53 -0.51 5.54
CA LYS A 164 4.47 -1.39 6.71
C LYS A 164 5.39 -2.62 6.58
N MET A 165 5.39 -3.26 5.41
CA MET A 165 6.22 -4.45 5.16
C MET A 165 7.72 -4.10 5.17
N THR A 166 8.09 -2.96 4.57
CA THR A 166 9.48 -2.48 4.53
C THR A 166 9.98 -2.04 5.91
N LEU A 167 9.12 -1.41 6.71
CA LEU A 167 9.44 -1.01 8.09
C LEU A 167 9.58 -2.21 9.04
N GLY A 168 9.33 -3.44 8.56
CA GLY A 168 9.62 -4.66 9.30
C GLY A 168 8.81 -4.80 10.58
N THR A 169 7.65 -4.13 10.69
CA THR A 169 6.76 -4.30 11.84
C THR A 169 6.35 -5.78 11.87
N PRO A 170 6.76 -6.59 12.88
CA PRO A 170 6.44 -8.01 12.93
C PRO A 170 4.94 -8.22 12.75
N GLN A 171 4.54 -9.28 12.03
CA GLN A 171 3.13 -9.66 11.87
C GLN A 171 2.52 -9.87 13.26
N GLY A 172 1.83 -8.85 13.78
CA GLY A 172 1.39 -8.73 15.17
C GLY A 172 1.50 -7.30 15.75
N SER A 173 2.35 -6.44 15.17
CA SER A 173 2.72 -5.13 15.74
C SER A 173 2.07 -3.91 15.09
N VAL A 174 0.85 -4.05 14.56
CA VAL A 174 -0.04 -2.86 14.46
C VAL A 174 -0.56 -2.48 15.85
N ILE A 175 -0.33 -3.36 16.82
CA ILE A 175 -0.72 -3.31 18.22
C ILE A 175 0.35 -4.08 19.00
N SER A 176 1.42 -3.41 19.39
CA SER A 176 2.40 -4.02 20.32
C SER A 176 2.00 -3.62 21.74
N PRO A 177 1.75 -4.56 22.69
CA PRO A 177 1.79 -4.22 24.09
C PRO A 177 3.25 -3.94 24.44
N MET A 178 3.59 -2.71 24.85
CA MET A 178 4.85 -2.48 25.55
C MET A 178 4.74 -3.17 26.91
N LEU A 179 5.41 -4.30 27.07
CA LEU A 179 5.69 -4.87 28.38
C LEU A 179 6.71 -3.95 29.07
N SER A 180 6.32 -3.34 30.18
CA SER A 180 7.23 -2.76 31.17
C SER A 180 7.96 -3.87 31.92
#